data_AF-A0AA38T2Q7-F1
#
_entry.id   AF-A0AA38T2Q7-F1
#
_cell.length_a   1.000
_cell.length_b   1.000
_cell.length_c   1.000
_cell.angle_alpha   90.00
_cell.angle_beta   90.00
_cell.angle_gamma   90.00
#
_symmetry.space_group_name_H-M   'P 1'
#
loop_
_entity.id
_entity.type
_entity.pdbx_description
1 polymer ?
#
loop_
_entity_poly.entity_id
_entity_poly.type
_entity_poly.pdbx_seq_one_letter_code
_entity_poly.pdbx_strand_id
1 'polypeptide(L)'
;MIVRKATDTGYIRTLVISSGDQLRPIAPANSSDNQLRQFEMATRKDPAWKYNDEIAVPRDGAKKGYKYLKCKFCNKEITGGVKRAKEHLAQTHKGVSICPNVPPEVKDEIVQYLSAYFVGGNASNPPCPNVGGSSRGIRGPMDRFVEDVGNGENASPSPTHPKEHRNQVCMDIGRLFFENGIPFNVATSPSFANATRSIGNYGRRLKPPTMYELRTWILKEEVKTTDEIVNDIKATWKETGVSLLSDGWSDMRNRSLINFLVNNRYGTVFLKTIDVSDCVKNAQKLFELLDQVIEEIGENIVVQVVTDNASAYKAAGNMLMEKRKALYWTPCAAHCIDLMLEKIGELPQQKNALIKAKRLKQGLQTMFISNEWSNCAWENKPEGKAIKKIVMDDRNFWPSVVYSIKTTKPLVHVLRIVDGETPAMGFIYDAMDEAKERIAKNLDDDVSSYKEIWDIIDAKWDHQLHRDLHASGYFLNPQFRWSNDSSNHPEITRGLFACMERLVKNDVMYSKIEE
;
A
#
# COMPACT_ATOMS: atom_id res chain seq x y z
N MET A 1 -3.13 -10.72 4.08
CA MET A 1 -3.06 -10.04 2.78
C MET A 1 -3.66 -10.92 1.68
N ILE A 2 -4.90 -10.65 1.24
CA ILE A 2 -5.50 -11.30 0.07
C ILE A 2 -6.30 -10.27 -0.73
N VAL A 3 -5.93 -10.19 -2.02
CA VAL A 3 -6.65 -9.74 -3.21
C VAL A 3 -7.33 -8.37 -3.12
N ARG A 4 -6.61 -7.35 -3.63
CA ARG A 4 -7.23 -6.13 -4.15
C ARG A 4 -8.38 -6.52 -5.08
N LYS A 5 -9.58 -6.01 -4.80
CA LYS A 5 -10.66 -5.88 -5.77
C LYS A 5 -10.04 -5.43 -7.10
N ALA A 6 -10.13 -6.28 -8.12
CA ALA A 6 -9.58 -5.99 -9.43
C ALA A 6 -10.24 -4.73 -9.98
N THR A 7 -9.56 -3.59 -9.87
CA THR A 7 -9.88 -2.40 -10.65
C THR A 7 -9.14 -2.50 -11.98
N ASP A 8 -9.89 -2.77 -13.05
CA ASP A 8 -9.63 -2.57 -14.49
C ASP A 8 -8.24 -2.84 -15.10
N THR A 9 -7.32 -3.51 -14.39
CA THR A 9 -5.93 -3.66 -14.87
C THR A 9 -5.35 -5.06 -14.79
N GLY A 10 -6.13 -6.10 -14.45
CA GLY A 10 -5.79 -7.48 -14.84
C GLY A 10 -4.38 -8.02 -14.52
N TYR A 11 -3.79 -7.71 -13.36
CA TYR A 11 -2.50 -8.30 -12.96
C TYR A 11 -2.61 -9.10 -11.64
N ILE A 12 -2.41 -10.42 -11.75
CA ILE A 12 -2.10 -11.30 -10.62
C ILE A 12 -0.64 -11.03 -10.23
N ARG A 13 -0.40 -10.57 -9.00
CA ARG A 13 0.95 -10.46 -8.43
C ARG A 13 1.29 -11.77 -7.73
N THR A 14 2.15 -12.58 -8.33
CA THR A 14 2.95 -13.57 -7.59
C THR A 14 4.13 -12.82 -6.97
N LEU A 15 4.13 -12.63 -5.65
CA LEU A 15 5.29 -12.15 -4.91
C LEU A 15 6.07 -13.37 -4.42
N VAL A 16 7.27 -13.55 -4.96
CA VAL A 16 8.28 -14.48 -4.45
C VAL A 16 8.77 -13.95 -3.11
N ILE A 17 8.62 -14.75 -2.05
CA ILE A 17 9.16 -14.48 -0.71
C ILE A 17 10.66 -14.78 -0.76
N SER A 18 11.52 -13.79 -0.52
CA SER A 18 12.93 -14.05 -0.21
C SER A 18 13.07 -14.35 1.28
N SER A 19 13.45 -15.58 1.60
CA SER A 19 13.82 -16.05 2.93
C SER A 19 15.06 -15.30 3.44
N GLY A 20 15.01 -14.78 4.67
CA GLY A 20 16.21 -14.33 5.39
C GLY A 20 15.94 -13.20 6.38
N ASP A 21 15.54 -13.55 7.60
CA ASP A 21 16.19 -13.05 8.81
C ASP A 21 15.73 -13.86 10.04
N GLN A 22 16.64 -14.69 10.53
CA GLN A 22 16.52 -15.43 11.78
C GLN A 22 16.67 -14.46 12.96
N LEU A 23 15.69 -14.44 13.86
CA LEU A 23 15.72 -13.71 15.13
C LEU A 23 16.90 -14.19 16.00
N ARG A 24 17.78 -13.27 16.42
CA ARG A 24 18.73 -13.48 17.53
C ARG A 24 18.24 -12.79 18.81
N PRO A 25 18.60 -13.30 20.01
CA PRO A 25 18.12 -12.76 21.28
C PRO A 25 18.78 -11.43 21.66
N ILE A 26 18.02 -10.58 22.34
CA ILE A 26 18.40 -9.22 22.78
C ILE A 26 19.17 -9.29 24.11
N ALA A 27 20.34 -8.65 24.17
CA ALA A 27 21.04 -8.23 25.39
C ALA A 27 21.29 -6.70 25.33
N PRO A 28 21.49 -6.01 26.47
CA PRO A 28 21.00 -4.64 26.66
C PRO A 28 21.81 -3.56 25.95
N ALA A 29 21.07 -2.53 25.52
CA ALA A 29 21.53 -1.36 24.79
C ALA A 29 22.38 -0.43 25.65
N ASN A 30 23.53 0.03 25.12
CA ASN A 30 24.08 1.39 25.35
C ASN A 30 25.35 1.76 24.55
N SER A 31 25.73 1.06 23.47
CA SER A 31 26.90 1.43 22.65
C SER A 31 26.62 1.64 21.15
N SER A 32 25.47 1.18 20.64
CA SER A 32 25.15 1.19 19.20
C SER A 32 24.56 2.51 18.68
N ASP A 33 23.95 3.32 19.54
CA ASP A 33 23.18 4.51 19.13
C ASP A 33 24.07 5.68 18.65
N ASN A 34 25.29 5.77 19.17
CA ASN A 34 26.28 6.77 18.72
C ASN A 34 26.91 6.41 17.37
N GLN A 35 27.04 5.11 17.06
CA GLN A 35 27.59 4.65 15.78
C GLN A 35 26.56 4.76 14.65
N LEU A 36 25.27 4.52 14.92
CA LEU A 36 24.18 4.69 13.96
C LEU A 36 23.97 6.16 13.56
N ARG A 37 24.07 7.10 14.51
CA ARG A 37 23.99 8.55 14.20
C ARG A 37 25.14 9.05 13.35
N GLN A 38 26.36 8.56 13.56
CA GLN A 38 27.51 8.90 12.70
C GLN A 38 27.35 8.31 11.28
N PHE A 39 26.76 7.11 11.15
CA PHE A 39 26.48 6.49 9.85
C PHE A 39 25.36 7.20 9.06
N GLU A 40 24.31 7.69 9.72
CA GLU A 40 23.21 8.44 9.07
C GLU A 40 23.62 9.84 8.57
N MET A 41 24.61 10.48 9.21
CA MET A 41 25.13 11.77 8.73
C MET A 41 25.98 11.60 7.45
N ALA A 42 26.64 10.44 7.27
CA ALA A 42 27.52 10.16 6.13
C ALA A 42 26.78 9.85 4.81
N THR A 43 25.46 9.62 4.84
CA THR A 43 24.66 9.21 3.66
C THR A 43 23.80 10.32 3.04
N ARG A 44 23.84 11.56 3.56
CA ARG A 44 23.03 12.69 3.05
C ARG A 44 23.76 13.43 1.91
N LYS A 45 23.21 13.35 0.68
CA LYS A 45 23.81 13.93 -0.56
C LYS A 45 23.64 15.45 -0.75
N ASP A 46 22.84 16.14 0.08
CA ASP A 46 22.60 17.59 -0.06
C ASP A 46 23.69 18.38 0.70
N PRO A 47 24.44 19.30 0.05
CA PRO A 47 25.58 20.00 0.65
C PRO A 47 25.19 20.88 1.85
N ALA A 48 23.90 21.22 2.00
CA ALA A 48 23.42 21.95 3.16
C ALA A 48 23.68 21.23 4.49
N TRP A 49 23.70 19.89 4.51
CA TRP A 49 23.98 19.10 5.72
C TRP A 49 25.44 19.11 6.13
N LYS A 50 26.35 19.48 5.21
CA LYS A 50 27.77 19.66 5.53
C LYS A 50 27.99 20.91 6.39
N TYR A 51 27.24 21.97 6.10
CA TYR A 51 27.46 23.31 6.62
C TYR A 51 26.44 23.79 7.67
N ASN A 52 25.48 22.94 8.04
CA ASN A 52 24.48 23.24 9.06
C ASN A 52 24.26 22.03 9.98
N ASP A 53 23.96 22.29 11.25
CA ASP A 53 23.59 21.28 12.25
C ASP A 53 22.07 21.19 12.41
N GLU A 54 21.54 19.98 12.56
CA GLU A 54 20.12 19.75 12.79
C GLU A 54 19.78 20.03 14.26
N ILE A 55 18.79 20.90 14.51
CA ILE A 55 18.31 21.23 15.86
C ILE A 55 16.87 20.73 16.06
N ALA A 56 16.55 20.36 17.30
CA ALA A 56 15.23 19.88 17.67
C ALA A 56 14.17 20.99 17.55
N VAL A 57 13.00 20.66 17.03
CA VAL A 57 11.90 21.62 16.87
C VAL A 57 11.17 21.78 18.21
N PRO A 58 10.98 23.01 18.74
CA PRO A 58 10.18 23.25 19.94
C PRO A 58 8.73 22.80 19.77
N ARG A 59 8.09 22.30 20.85
CA ARG A 59 6.74 21.69 20.82
C ARG A 59 5.63 22.70 20.46
N ASP A 60 5.81 23.97 20.75
CA ASP A 60 4.81 25.02 20.49
C ASP A 60 5.08 25.72 19.15
N GLY A 61 4.52 25.16 18.08
CA GLY A 61 4.49 25.78 16.73
C GLY A 61 4.91 24.89 15.55
N ALA A 62 5.18 23.60 15.78
CA ALA A 62 5.71 22.72 14.73
C ALA A 62 4.67 22.35 13.66
N LYS A 63 4.87 22.81 12.41
CA LYS A 63 4.26 22.18 11.23
C LYS A 63 4.97 20.84 10.96
N LYS A 64 4.23 19.72 11.05
CA LYS A 64 4.74 18.34 10.85
C LYS A 64 5.63 18.23 9.60
N GLY A 65 6.91 17.86 9.79
CA GLY A 65 7.84 17.50 8.71
C GLY A 65 8.99 18.48 8.42
N TYR A 66 9.07 19.63 9.09
CA TYR A 66 10.20 20.57 8.90
C TYR A 66 11.33 20.34 9.91
N LYS A 67 12.54 20.18 9.40
CA LYS A 67 13.78 20.13 10.19
C LYS A 67 14.29 21.55 10.44
N TYR A 68 14.68 21.87 11.67
CA TYR A 68 15.29 23.17 11.98
C TYR A 68 16.81 23.01 11.86
N LEU A 69 17.48 24.01 11.29
CA LEU A 69 18.91 23.95 11.07
C LEU A 69 19.61 25.15 11.70
N LYS A 70 20.80 24.92 12.25
CA LYS A 70 21.70 25.94 12.77
C LYS A 70 22.92 26.06 11.86
N CYS A 71 23.20 27.27 11.38
CA CYS A 71 24.34 27.53 10.50
C CYS A 71 25.66 27.44 11.28
N LYS A 72 26.64 26.66 10.80
CA LYS A 72 27.94 26.49 11.47
C LYS A 72 28.82 27.74 11.48
N PHE A 73 28.58 28.70 10.58
CA PHE A 73 29.41 29.89 10.41
C PHE A 73 28.94 31.11 11.20
N CYS A 74 27.63 31.29 11.36
CA CYS A 74 27.06 32.41 12.11
C CYS A 74 26.15 32.00 13.27
N ASN A 75 26.04 30.69 13.55
CA ASN A 75 25.22 30.11 14.61
C ASN A 75 23.73 30.45 14.56
N LYS A 76 23.24 30.99 13.44
CA LYS A 76 21.84 31.38 13.28
C LYS A 76 20.94 30.17 13.09
N GLU A 77 19.80 30.18 13.79
CA GLU A 77 18.74 29.17 13.68
C GLU A 77 17.77 29.52 12.54
N ILE A 78 17.48 28.52 11.69
CA ILE A 78 16.71 28.66 10.45
C ILE A 78 15.49 27.73 10.51
N THR A 79 14.31 28.34 10.65
CA THR A 79 13.03 27.66 10.97
C THR A 79 12.21 27.24 9.73
N GLY A 80 12.87 26.86 8.62
CA GLY A 80 12.17 26.49 7.38
C GLY A 80 12.85 25.43 6.52
N GLY A 81 13.65 24.57 7.16
CA GLY A 81 14.27 23.44 6.49
C GLY A 81 15.45 23.78 5.58
N VAL A 82 15.95 22.74 4.94
CA VAL A 82 17.19 22.71 4.14
C VAL A 82 17.21 23.75 3.03
N LYS A 83 16.04 24.05 2.43
CA LYS A 83 15.92 25.04 1.35
C LYS A 83 16.33 26.44 1.82
N ARG A 84 15.81 26.92 2.97
CA ARG A 84 16.20 28.23 3.52
C ARG A 84 17.64 28.26 4.02
N ALA A 85 18.16 27.14 4.51
CA ALA A 85 19.58 27.04 4.88
C ALA A 85 20.52 27.24 3.69
N LYS A 86 20.15 26.76 2.49
CA LYS A 86 20.92 27.01 1.26
C LYS A 86 20.88 28.47 0.82
N GLU A 87 19.71 29.11 0.86
CA GLU A 87 19.58 30.54 0.51
C GLU A 87 20.34 31.45 1.50
N HIS A 88 20.44 31.05 2.78
CA HIS A 88 21.24 31.72 3.81
C HIS A 88 22.75 31.67 3.51
N LEU A 89 23.27 30.49 3.10
CA LEU A 89 24.67 30.28 2.76
C LEU A 89 25.05 30.86 1.38
N ALA A 90 24.14 30.80 0.41
CA ALA A 90 24.33 31.37 -0.94
C ALA A 90 24.21 32.90 -0.97
N GLN A 91 23.77 33.53 0.13
CA GLN A 91 23.55 34.98 0.25
C GLN A 91 22.60 35.56 -0.82
N THR A 92 21.57 34.82 -1.20
CA THR A 92 20.65 35.18 -2.31
C THR A 92 19.54 36.16 -1.91
N HIS A 93 19.53 36.64 -0.65
CA HIS A 93 18.54 37.57 -0.07
C HIS A 93 17.05 37.13 -0.17
N LYS A 94 16.77 35.86 -0.47
CA LYS A 94 15.40 35.34 -0.66
C LYS A 94 14.77 34.87 0.65
N GLY A 95 14.16 35.78 1.40
CA GLY A 95 13.24 35.46 2.50
C GLY A 95 13.87 34.76 3.73
N VAL A 96 15.19 34.87 3.89
CA VAL A 96 16.01 34.49 5.04
C VAL A 96 17.20 35.46 5.10
N SER A 97 17.64 35.86 6.29
CA SER A 97 18.81 36.73 6.43
C SER A 97 20.06 36.05 5.88
N ILE A 98 21.00 36.80 5.30
CA ILE A 98 22.27 36.25 4.79
C ILE A 98 23.23 35.81 5.91
N CYS A 99 24.12 34.87 5.62
CA CYS A 99 25.24 34.53 6.51
C CYS A 99 26.38 35.54 6.28
N PRO A 100 26.79 36.34 7.28
CA PRO A 100 27.91 37.28 7.12
C PRO A 100 29.29 36.59 7.09
N ASN A 101 29.39 35.36 7.63
CA ASN A 101 30.68 34.68 7.87
C ASN A 101 30.90 33.45 7.00
N VAL A 102 30.14 33.30 5.90
CA VAL A 102 30.32 32.15 4.99
C VAL A 102 31.60 32.31 4.16
N PRO A 103 32.51 31.32 4.13
CA PRO A 103 33.68 31.37 3.25
C PRO A 103 33.29 31.42 1.77
N PRO A 104 34.03 32.14 0.91
CA PRO A 104 33.70 32.28 -0.52
C PRO A 104 33.55 30.93 -1.24
N GLU A 105 34.42 29.97 -0.95
CA GLU A 105 34.41 28.64 -1.55
C GLU A 105 33.11 27.86 -1.25
N VAL A 106 32.61 28.00 -0.02
CA VAL A 106 31.35 27.36 0.42
C VAL A 106 30.15 28.04 -0.21
N LYS A 107 30.20 29.37 -0.36
CA LYS A 107 29.16 30.13 -1.06
C LYS A 107 29.06 29.68 -2.52
N ASP A 108 30.19 29.57 -3.22
CA ASP A 108 30.23 29.19 -4.63
C ASP A 108 29.75 27.75 -4.86
N GLU A 109 30.12 26.80 -3.98
CA GLU A 109 29.62 25.43 -4.00
C GLU A 109 28.08 25.37 -3.89
N ILE A 110 27.49 26.14 -2.96
CA ILE A 110 26.04 26.15 -2.77
C ILE A 110 25.33 26.89 -3.91
N VAL A 111 25.90 27.97 -4.45
CA VAL A 111 25.34 28.69 -5.61
C VAL A 111 25.35 27.80 -6.85
N GLN A 112 26.43 27.06 -7.10
CA GLN A 112 26.54 26.13 -8.22
C GLN A 112 25.56 24.95 -8.06
N TYR A 113 25.37 24.47 -6.83
CA TYR A 113 24.35 23.46 -6.54
C TYR A 113 22.93 23.99 -6.80
N LEU A 114 22.63 25.24 -6.44
CA LEU A 114 21.31 25.84 -6.70
C LEU A 114 21.08 26.11 -8.19
N SER A 115 22.08 26.59 -8.94
CA SER A 115 21.94 26.88 -10.37
C SER A 115 21.68 25.64 -11.21
N ALA A 116 22.25 24.48 -10.85
CA ALA A 116 21.98 23.20 -11.48
C ALA A 116 20.51 22.73 -11.36
N TYR A 117 19.76 23.25 -10.38
CA TYR A 117 18.35 22.92 -10.17
C TYR A 117 17.36 23.93 -10.80
N PHE A 118 17.81 25.10 -11.27
CA PHE A 118 16.93 26.17 -11.80
C PHE A 118 16.73 26.15 -13.34
N VAL A 119 17.37 25.24 -14.08
CA VAL A 119 17.23 25.16 -15.56
C VAL A 119 15.96 24.40 -16.02
N GLY A 120 15.08 24.00 -15.09
CA GLY A 120 13.88 23.20 -15.37
C GLY A 120 12.53 23.90 -15.19
N GLY A 121 12.37 25.18 -15.56
CA GLY A 121 11.05 25.84 -15.49
C GLY A 121 10.94 27.25 -16.10
N ASN A 122 10.29 27.31 -17.28
CA ASN A 122 9.68 28.45 -17.98
C ASN A 122 10.52 29.69 -18.34
N ALA A 123 10.91 29.77 -19.61
CA ALA A 123 11.10 31.04 -20.33
C ALA A 123 10.19 31.07 -21.56
N SER A 124 9.26 32.02 -21.57
CA SER A 124 8.46 32.47 -22.71
C SER A 124 9.34 33.04 -23.82
N ASN A 125 8.97 32.73 -25.07
CA ASN A 125 9.62 33.10 -26.35
C ASN A 125 10.12 34.56 -26.44
N PRO A 126 11.24 34.77 -27.14
CA PRO A 126 11.40 35.87 -28.11
C PRO A 126 11.22 35.34 -29.56
N PRO A 127 10.86 36.22 -30.51
CA PRO A 127 10.35 35.81 -31.82
C PRO A 127 11.45 35.37 -32.79
N CYS A 128 11.13 34.39 -33.63
CA CYS A 128 11.91 34.02 -34.80
C CYS A 128 11.98 35.16 -35.83
N PRO A 129 13.11 35.31 -36.55
CA PRO A 129 13.10 35.81 -37.91
C PRO A 129 13.18 34.64 -38.92
N ASN A 130 12.26 34.67 -39.87
CA ASN A 130 12.27 33.94 -41.13
C ASN A 130 13.57 34.18 -41.93
N VAL A 131 14.09 33.13 -42.59
CA VAL A 131 14.45 33.05 -44.04
C VAL A 131 14.59 31.54 -44.35
N GLY A 132 13.74 30.92 -45.16
CA GLY A 132 13.80 30.91 -46.64
C GLY A 132 14.53 29.65 -47.12
N GLY A 133 13.81 28.72 -47.76
CA GLY A 133 14.28 27.35 -48.01
C GLY A 133 15.18 27.14 -49.24
N SER A 134 15.67 25.92 -49.42
CA SER A 134 15.73 25.21 -50.70
C SER A 134 16.18 23.74 -50.51
N SER A 135 15.59 22.89 -51.33
CA SER A 135 15.68 21.45 -51.52
C SER A 135 17.08 20.85 -51.73
N ARG A 136 17.28 19.58 -51.31
CA ARG A 136 17.70 18.44 -52.16
C ARG A 136 17.81 17.12 -51.37
N GLY A 137 17.11 16.08 -51.86
CA GLY A 137 17.47 14.68 -51.65
C GLY A 137 16.50 13.81 -50.84
N ILE A 138 15.35 13.48 -51.42
CA ILE A 138 14.53 12.32 -50.99
C ILE A 138 15.34 11.05 -51.33
N ARG A 139 15.79 10.30 -50.31
CA ARG A 139 16.40 8.98 -50.47
C ARG A 139 15.30 7.92 -50.55
N GLY A 140 15.42 7.03 -51.53
CA GLY A 140 14.39 6.05 -51.88
C GLY A 140 14.58 4.69 -51.18
N PRO A 141 13.62 3.77 -51.28
CA PRO A 141 13.62 2.51 -50.53
C PRO A 141 14.76 1.54 -50.88
N MET A 142 15.50 1.78 -51.97
CA MET A 142 16.63 0.95 -52.42
C MET A 142 17.99 1.34 -51.83
N ASP A 143 18.11 2.51 -51.18
CA ASP A 143 19.37 2.94 -50.53
C ASP A 143 19.68 2.13 -49.24
N ARG A 144 18.84 1.14 -48.91
CA ARG A 144 19.00 0.22 -47.77
C ARG A 144 19.80 -1.05 -48.09
N PHE A 145 20.13 -1.28 -49.37
CA PHE A 145 20.74 -2.52 -49.85
C PHE A 145 22.17 -2.35 -50.42
N VAL A 146 22.79 -1.18 -50.22
CA VAL A 146 24.21 -0.99 -50.53
C VAL A 146 25.00 -1.16 -49.23
N GLU A 147 25.49 -2.39 -49.01
CA GLU A 147 26.54 -2.67 -48.04
C GLU A 147 27.89 -2.18 -48.60
N ASP A 148 28.52 -1.23 -47.91
CA ASP A 148 29.91 -0.86 -48.21
C ASP A 148 30.82 -1.83 -47.45
N VAL A 149 31.25 -2.87 -48.17
CA VAL A 149 32.22 -3.87 -47.71
C VAL A 149 33.62 -3.33 -47.99
N GLY A 150 34.34 -2.89 -46.94
CA GLY A 150 35.70 -2.38 -47.15
C GLY A 150 36.49 -2.02 -45.88
N ASN A 151 36.90 -3.05 -45.14
CA ASN A 151 38.13 -3.17 -44.30
C ASN A 151 38.61 -2.03 -43.38
N GLY A 152 38.80 -2.38 -42.10
CA GLY A 152 39.78 -1.72 -41.25
C GLY A 152 39.59 -2.00 -39.76
N GLU A 153 40.43 -2.88 -39.21
CA GLU A 153 40.52 -3.21 -37.78
C GLU A 153 40.81 -1.98 -36.89
N ASN A 154 40.38 -2.07 -35.63
CA ASN A 154 40.81 -1.26 -34.48
C ASN A 154 40.29 0.18 -34.35
N ALA A 155 39.07 0.32 -33.83
CA ALA A 155 38.76 1.35 -32.84
C ALA A 155 37.58 0.90 -31.96
N SER A 156 37.88 0.48 -30.73
CA SER A 156 36.87 0.58 -29.67
C SER A 156 36.53 2.07 -29.54
N PRO A 157 35.26 2.51 -29.66
CA PRO A 157 34.95 3.87 -29.27
C PRO A 157 35.24 3.96 -27.78
N SER A 158 36.22 4.78 -27.40
CA SER A 158 36.35 5.22 -26.02
C SER A 158 35.02 5.83 -25.59
N PRO A 159 34.61 5.70 -24.31
CA PRO A 159 33.24 5.96 -23.93
C PRO A 159 32.91 7.44 -24.17
N THR A 160 31.90 7.68 -25.00
CA THR A 160 30.96 8.78 -24.78
C THR A 160 30.61 8.83 -23.30
N HIS A 161 30.51 10.04 -22.76
CA HIS A 161 30.50 10.34 -21.33
C HIS A 161 29.69 9.27 -20.54
N PRO A 162 30.16 8.66 -19.44
CA PRO A 162 29.46 7.54 -18.76
C PRO A 162 27.97 7.78 -18.46
N LYS A 163 27.60 9.06 -18.31
CA LYS A 163 26.23 9.54 -18.18
C LYS A 163 25.39 9.34 -19.46
N GLU A 164 25.95 9.60 -20.63
CA GLU A 164 25.30 9.42 -21.94
C GLU A 164 25.03 7.94 -22.22
N HIS A 165 26.00 7.06 -21.96
CA HIS A 165 25.81 5.62 -22.09
C HIS A 165 24.71 5.11 -21.13
N ARG A 166 24.72 5.57 -19.88
CA ARG A 166 23.65 5.25 -18.91
C ARG A 166 22.29 5.73 -19.41
N ASN A 167 22.20 6.95 -19.93
CA ASN A 167 20.95 7.52 -20.42
C ASN A 167 20.39 6.70 -21.58
N GLN A 168 21.23 6.24 -22.51
CA GLN A 168 20.80 5.39 -23.61
C GLN A 168 20.24 4.06 -23.12
N VAL A 169 20.93 3.37 -22.20
CA VAL A 169 20.44 2.12 -21.59
C VAL A 169 19.10 2.34 -20.86
N CYS A 170 18.97 3.45 -20.11
CA CYS A 170 17.71 3.80 -19.46
C CYS A 170 16.59 4.10 -20.45
N MET A 171 16.88 4.73 -21.59
CA MET A 171 15.90 4.98 -22.66
C MET A 171 15.40 3.68 -23.27
N ASP A 172 16.27 2.71 -23.50
CA ASP A 172 15.89 1.41 -24.07
C ASP A 172 15.08 0.55 -23.07
N ILE A 173 15.43 0.58 -21.79
CA ILE A 173 14.58 0.02 -20.72
C ILE A 173 13.21 0.71 -20.69
N GLY A 174 13.17 2.05 -20.82
CA GLY A 174 11.92 2.80 -20.86
C GLY A 174 11.02 2.37 -22.02
N ARG A 175 11.60 2.23 -23.23
CA ARG A 175 10.89 1.72 -24.42
C ARG A 175 10.30 0.34 -24.18
N LEU A 176 11.07 -0.59 -23.61
CA LEU A 176 10.56 -1.92 -23.23
C LEU A 176 9.31 -1.82 -22.36
N PHE A 177 9.30 -0.92 -21.36
CA PHE A 177 8.15 -0.72 -20.48
C PHE A 177 6.94 -0.15 -21.23
N PHE A 178 7.15 0.88 -22.05
CA PHE A 178 6.05 1.55 -22.76
C PHE A 178 5.43 0.68 -23.84
N GLU A 179 6.26 -0.02 -24.62
CA GLU A 179 5.81 -0.86 -25.73
C GLU A 179 5.03 -2.08 -25.24
N ASN A 180 5.41 -2.65 -24.08
CA ASN A 180 4.78 -3.86 -23.54
C ASN A 180 3.76 -3.57 -22.43
N GLY A 181 3.45 -2.29 -22.17
CA GLY A 181 2.54 -1.89 -21.10
C GLY A 181 2.98 -2.36 -19.72
N ILE A 182 4.29 -2.45 -19.46
CA ILE A 182 4.82 -2.89 -18.17
C ILE A 182 4.61 -1.76 -17.15
N PRO A 183 3.91 -2.02 -16.03
CA PRO A 183 3.65 -0.96 -15.08
C PRO A 183 4.94 -0.52 -14.36
N PHE A 184 5.08 0.80 -14.10
CA PHE A 184 6.35 1.39 -13.63
C PHE A 184 6.86 0.85 -12.30
N ASN A 185 5.99 0.29 -11.45
CA ASN A 185 6.39 -0.35 -10.20
C ASN A 185 7.23 -1.63 -10.41
N VAL A 186 7.28 -2.20 -11.62
CA VAL A 186 8.19 -3.31 -11.92
C VAL A 186 9.65 -2.87 -11.78
N ALA A 187 9.96 -1.61 -12.08
CA ALA A 187 11.32 -1.07 -11.94
C ALA A 187 11.81 -1.03 -10.48
N THR A 188 10.91 -1.10 -9.49
CA THR A 188 11.27 -1.19 -8.07
C THR A 188 11.32 -2.63 -7.56
N SER A 189 11.04 -3.63 -8.40
CA SER A 189 11.04 -5.03 -7.97
C SER A 189 12.47 -5.59 -7.80
N PRO A 190 12.70 -6.46 -6.79
CA PRO A 190 13.98 -7.16 -6.65
C PRO A 190 14.36 -7.96 -7.89
N SER A 191 13.40 -8.59 -8.56
CA SER A 191 13.62 -9.36 -9.78
C SER A 191 14.13 -8.49 -10.93
N PHE A 192 13.63 -7.27 -11.09
CA PHE A 192 14.14 -6.33 -12.09
C PHE A 192 15.56 -5.88 -11.77
N ALA A 193 15.86 -5.59 -10.50
CA ALA A 193 17.21 -5.25 -10.05
C ALA A 193 18.20 -6.42 -10.25
N ASN A 194 17.75 -7.66 -9.99
CA ASN A 194 18.56 -8.85 -10.19
C ASN A 194 18.78 -9.13 -11.69
N ALA A 195 17.74 -9.03 -12.52
CA ALA A 195 17.85 -9.21 -13.96
C ALA A 195 18.82 -8.20 -14.58
N THR A 196 18.67 -6.91 -14.27
CA THR A 196 19.57 -5.86 -14.78
C THR A 196 21.02 -6.06 -14.31
N ARG A 197 21.23 -6.47 -13.05
CA ARG A 197 22.56 -6.83 -12.54
C ARG A 197 23.16 -8.04 -13.28
N SER A 198 22.39 -9.11 -13.44
CA SER A 198 22.84 -10.34 -14.11
C SER A 198 23.18 -10.10 -15.58
N ILE A 199 22.37 -9.31 -16.29
CA ILE A 199 22.64 -8.89 -17.67
C ILE A 199 23.95 -8.08 -17.73
N GLY A 200 24.12 -7.11 -16.83
CA GLY A 200 25.34 -6.30 -16.74
C GLY A 200 26.59 -7.13 -16.46
N ASN A 201 26.50 -8.11 -15.56
CA ASN A 201 27.59 -9.01 -15.19
C ASN A 201 27.97 -9.98 -16.32
N TYR A 202 27.00 -10.43 -17.12
CA TYR A 202 27.27 -11.32 -18.27
C TYR A 202 28.02 -10.57 -19.39
N GLY A 203 27.65 -9.32 -19.65
CA GLY A 203 28.31 -8.45 -20.64
C GLY A 203 27.83 -8.64 -22.09
N ARG A 204 28.64 -8.16 -23.04
CA ARG A 204 28.27 -7.86 -24.45
C ARG A 204 27.80 -9.04 -25.32
N ARG A 205 27.71 -10.27 -24.80
CA ARG A 205 27.37 -11.47 -25.59
C ARG A 205 26.11 -12.19 -25.11
N LEU A 206 25.37 -11.63 -24.16
CA LEU A 206 24.11 -12.25 -23.74
C LEU A 206 23.12 -12.19 -24.90
N LYS A 207 22.64 -13.34 -25.34
CA LYS A 207 21.42 -13.42 -26.14
C LYS A 207 20.24 -13.46 -25.17
N PRO A 208 19.29 -12.51 -25.25
CA PRO A 208 18.09 -12.56 -24.41
C PRO A 208 17.36 -13.90 -24.59
N PRO A 209 16.70 -14.41 -23.54
CA PRO A 209 15.95 -15.66 -23.64
C PRO A 209 14.83 -15.52 -24.67
N THR A 210 14.67 -16.56 -25.48
CA THR A 210 13.59 -16.64 -26.47
C THR A 210 12.24 -16.90 -25.79
N MET A 211 11.14 -16.60 -26.48
CA MET A 211 9.78 -16.93 -26.02
C MET A 211 9.63 -18.45 -25.73
N TYR A 212 10.30 -19.30 -26.51
CA TYR A 212 10.28 -20.74 -26.29
C TYR A 212 11.02 -21.14 -25.01
N GLU A 213 12.21 -20.60 -24.74
CA GLU A 213 12.94 -20.87 -23.51
C GLU A 213 12.16 -20.41 -22.28
N LEU A 214 11.59 -19.20 -22.32
CA LEU A 214 10.77 -18.64 -21.24
C LEU A 214 9.59 -19.55 -20.88
N ARG A 215 8.83 -20.04 -21.87
CA ARG A 215 7.64 -20.86 -21.63
C ARG A 215 7.92 -22.34 -21.39
N THR A 216 9.16 -22.80 -21.55
CA THR A 216 9.53 -24.22 -21.43
C THR A 216 10.35 -24.47 -20.19
N TRP A 217 11.68 -24.54 -20.32
CA TRP A 217 12.53 -24.96 -19.23
C TRP A 217 12.62 -23.89 -18.13
N ILE A 218 12.62 -22.59 -18.48
CA ILE A 218 12.67 -21.51 -17.48
C ILE A 218 11.42 -21.53 -16.61
N LEU A 219 10.22 -21.58 -17.22
CA LEU A 219 8.97 -21.69 -16.46
C LEU A 219 8.91 -22.97 -15.62
N LYS A 220 9.41 -24.09 -16.13
CA LYS A 220 9.44 -25.36 -15.38
C LYS A 220 10.36 -25.27 -14.14
N GLU A 221 11.53 -24.67 -14.27
CA GLU A 221 12.44 -24.47 -13.13
C GLU A 221 11.85 -23.49 -12.10
N GLU A 222 11.15 -22.43 -12.55
CA GLU A 222 10.47 -21.50 -11.63
C GLU A 222 9.32 -22.18 -10.88
N VAL A 223 8.54 -23.03 -11.56
CA VAL A 223 7.48 -23.85 -10.93
C VAL A 223 8.09 -24.78 -9.88
N LYS A 224 9.17 -25.48 -10.23
CA LYS A 224 9.87 -26.36 -9.29
C LYS A 224 10.37 -25.61 -8.06
N THR A 225 11.00 -24.44 -8.25
CA THR A 225 11.48 -23.59 -7.16
C THR A 225 10.32 -23.13 -6.28
N THR A 226 9.19 -22.77 -6.89
CA THR A 226 7.97 -22.38 -6.17
C THR A 226 7.38 -23.54 -5.39
N ASP A 227 7.35 -24.75 -5.97
CA ASP A 227 6.87 -25.96 -5.31
C ASP A 227 7.72 -26.32 -4.09
N GLU A 228 9.04 -26.16 -4.16
CA GLU A 228 9.95 -26.32 -3.01
C GLU A 228 9.56 -25.37 -1.88
N ILE A 229 9.38 -24.07 -2.16
CA ILE A 229 8.93 -23.07 -1.17
C ILE A 229 7.56 -23.44 -0.59
N VAL A 230 6.61 -23.86 -1.43
CA VAL A 230 5.27 -24.27 -1.00
C VAL A 230 5.33 -25.51 -0.10
N ASN A 231 6.17 -26.48 -0.43
CA ASN A 231 6.35 -27.70 0.36
C ASN A 231 7.00 -27.42 1.71
N ASP A 232 7.97 -26.52 1.77
CA ASP A 232 8.58 -26.06 3.01
C ASP A 232 7.53 -25.42 3.94
N ILE A 233 6.65 -24.57 3.40
CA ILE A 233 5.55 -23.98 4.16
C ILE A 233 4.56 -25.08 4.59
N LYS A 234 4.17 -25.99 3.69
CA LYS A 234 3.25 -27.11 3.99
C LYS A 234 3.75 -28.04 5.09
N ALA A 235 5.06 -28.27 5.17
CA ALA A 235 5.66 -29.09 6.21
C ALA A 235 5.37 -28.55 7.63
N THR A 236 5.21 -27.23 7.77
CA THR A 236 4.93 -26.55 9.06
C THR A 236 3.45 -26.56 9.46
N TRP A 237 2.54 -27.01 8.58
CA TRP A 237 1.09 -26.93 8.83
C TRP A 237 0.65 -27.73 10.05
N LYS A 238 1.19 -28.94 10.24
CA LYS A 238 0.82 -29.80 11.38
C LYS A 238 1.22 -29.22 12.75
N GLU A 239 2.31 -28.46 12.79
CA GLU A 239 2.81 -27.85 14.03
C GLU A 239 2.04 -26.59 14.40
N THR A 240 1.71 -25.77 13.40
CA THR A 240 1.13 -24.44 13.62
C THR A 240 -0.39 -24.39 13.52
N GLY A 241 -0.99 -25.38 12.85
CA GLY A 241 -2.35 -25.26 12.33
C GLY A 241 -2.44 -24.24 11.20
N VAL A 242 -3.57 -24.22 10.51
CA VAL A 242 -3.79 -23.32 9.37
C VAL A 242 -5.18 -22.68 9.38
N SER A 243 -5.27 -21.51 8.73
CA SER A 243 -6.53 -20.89 8.35
C SER A 243 -6.77 -21.09 6.85
N LEU A 244 -7.90 -21.70 6.50
CA LEU A 244 -8.38 -21.79 5.13
C LEU A 244 -9.13 -20.51 4.77
N LEU A 245 -8.72 -19.83 3.71
CA LEU A 245 -9.28 -18.58 3.23
C LEU A 245 -9.95 -18.84 1.88
N SER A 246 -11.23 -18.51 1.78
CA SER A 246 -12.04 -18.66 0.57
C SER A 246 -12.45 -17.28 0.06
N ASP A 247 -12.06 -16.95 -1.16
CA ASP A 247 -12.34 -15.67 -1.79
C ASP A 247 -13.08 -15.88 -3.12
N GLY A 248 -14.33 -15.42 -3.17
CA GLY A 248 -15.21 -15.51 -4.32
C GLY A 248 -15.13 -14.26 -5.18
N TRP A 249 -14.91 -14.41 -6.49
CA TRP A 249 -14.95 -13.30 -7.43
C TRP A 249 -15.60 -13.70 -8.75
N SER A 250 -16.18 -12.72 -9.45
CA SER A 250 -16.74 -12.93 -10.79
C SER A 250 -15.80 -12.37 -11.84
N ASP A 251 -15.52 -13.16 -12.88
CA ASP A 251 -14.71 -12.70 -14.01
C ASP A 251 -15.49 -11.79 -14.96
N MET A 252 -14.79 -11.20 -15.94
CA MET A 252 -15.41 -10.33 -16.95
C MET A 252 -16.43 -11.05 -17.87
N ARG A 253 -16.52 -12.39 -17.78
CA ARG A 253 -17.46 -13.23 -18.51
C ARG A 253 -18.59 -13.73 -17.60
N ASN A 254 -18.75 -13.14 -16.41
CA ASN A 254 -19.71 -13.53 -15.38
C ASN A 254 -19.55 -14.97 -14.85
N ARG A 255 -18.38 -15.59 -15.01
CA ARG A 255 -18.08 -16.84 -14.31
C ARG A 255 -17.74 -16.53 -12.87
N SER A 256 -18.33 -17.28 -11.96
CA SER A 256 -18.04 -17.13 -10.53
C SER A 256 -16.99 -18.14 -10.12
N LEU A 257 -15.89 -17.66 -9.59
CA LEU A 257 -14.74 -18.46 -9.20
C LEU A 257 -14.50 -18.32 -7.70
N ILE A 258 -14.09 -19.41 -7.04
CA ILE A 258 -13.63 -19.39 -5.66
C ILE A 258 -12.15 -19.76 -5.63
N ASN A 259 -11.35 -18.87 -5.06
CA ASN A 259 -9.96 -19.14 -4.74
C ASN A 259 -9.87 -19.73 -3.32
N PHE A 260 -9.08 -20.79 -3.17
CA PHE A 260 -8.73 -21.35 -1.87
C PHE A 260 -7.26 -21.05 -1.57
N LEU A 261 -7.03 -20.35 -0.46
CA LEU A 261 -5.71 -20.04 0.06
C LEU A 261 -5.58 -20.59 1.47
N VAL A 262 -4.41 -21.11 1.83
CA VAL A 262 -4.13 -21.62 3.17
C VAL A 262 -3.05 -20.77 3.78
N ASN A 263 -3.33 -20.21 4.95
CA ASN A 263 -2.43 -19.31 5.65
C ASN A 263 -1.99 -19.89 6.99
N ASN A 264 -0.70 -19.74 7.29
CA ASN A 264 -0.15 -19.95 8.62
C ASN A 264 0.92 -18.88 8.93
N ARG A 265 1.63 -19.05 10.04
CA ARG A 265 2.72 -18.15 10.46
C ARG A 265 3.82 -17.98 9.42
N TYR A 266 4.11 -19.01 8.63
CA TYR A 266 5.24 -19.05 7.70
C TYR A 266 4.88 -18.54 6.31
N GLY A 267 3.60 -18.48 5.97
CA GLY A 267 3.14 -17.83 4.76
C GLY A 267 1.74 -18.25 4.32
N THR A 268 1.34 -17.71 3.17
CA THR A 268 0.10 -18.07 2.48
C THR A 268 0.42 -18.89 1.23
N VAL A 269 -0.26 -20.03 1.07
CA VAL A 269 -0.18 -20.89 -0.10
C VAL A 269 -1.49 -20.82 -0.86
N PHE A 270 -1.42 -20.49 -2.15
CA PHE A 270 -2.55 -20.68 -3.05
C PHE A 270 -2.72 -22.18 -3.33
N LEU A 271 -3.90 -22.74 -3.04
CA LEU A 271 -4.19 -24.14 -3.31
C LEU A 271 -4.73 -24.34 -4.72
N LYS A 272 -5.90 -23.74 -4.99
CA LYS A 272 -6.63 -23.93 -6.24
C LYS A 272 -7.73 -22.89 -6.40
N THR A 273 -8.21 -22.75 -7.63
CA THR A 273 -9.43 -22.02 -7.97
C THR A 273 -10.46 -23.00 -8.52
N ILE A 274 -11.70 -22.89 -8.07
CA ILE A 274 -12.83 -23.70 -8.54
C ILE A 274 -13.85 -22.79 -9.22
N ASP A 275 -14.34 -23.20 -10.40
CA ASP A 275 -15.49 -22.56 -11.04
C ASP A 275 -16.78 -23.02 -10.36
N VAL A 276 -17.51 -22.05 -9.82
CA VAL A 276 -18.73 -22.23 -9.03
C VAL A 276 -19.92 -21.52 -9.66
N SER A 277 -19.85 -21.19 -10.95
CA SER A 277 -20.92 -20.47 -11.66
C SER A 277 -22.30 -21.12 -11.48
N ASP A 278 -22.34 -22.46 -11.38
CA ASP A 278 -23.58 -23.24 -11.20
C ASP A 278 -24.01 -23.45 -9.73
N CYS A 279 -23.28 -22.88 -8.77
CA CYS A 279 -23.48 -23.16 -7.35
C CYS A 279 -23.34 -21.98 -6.38
N VAL A 280 -23.02 -20.76 -6.84
CA VAL A 280 -22.80 -19.56 -5.99
C VAL A 280 -23.88 -19.31 -4.94
N LYS A 281 -25.16 -19.59 -5.26
CA LYS A 281 -26.29 -19.33 -4.36
C LYS A 281 -26.71 -20.53 -3.51
N ASN A 282 -26.01 -21.66 -3.63
CA ASN A 282 -26.38 -22.90 -2.97
C ASN A 282 -25.43 -23.20 -1.80
N ALA A 283 -25.91 -22.96 -0.58
CA ALA A 283 -25.17 -23.21 0.65
C ALA A 283 -24.68 -24.65 0.79
N GLN A 284 -25.47 -25.64 0.36
CA GLN A 284 -25.12 -27.05 0.43
C GLN A 284 -23.89 -27.36 -0.45
N LYS A 285 -23.90 -26.87 -1.69
CA LYS A 285 -22.76 -27.06 -2.60
C LYS A 285 -21.51 -26.33 -2.13
N LEU A 286 -21.65 -25.12 -1.57
CA LEU A 286 -20.52 -24.40 -0.98
C LEU A 286 -19.95 -25.14 0.24
N PHE A 287 -20.81 -25.70 1.08
CA PHE A 287 -20.41 -26.55 2.20
C PHE A 287 -19.62 -27.76 1.72
N GLU A 288 -20.13 -28.50 0.73
CA GLU A 288 -19.45 -29.67 0.15
C GLU A 288 -18.05 -29.31 -0.40
N LEU A 289 -17.93 -28.16 -1.08
CA LEU A 289 -16.64 -27.68 -1.59
C LEU A 289 -15.66 -27.33 -0.45
N LEU A 290 -16.10 -26.56 0.55
CA LEU A 290 -15.28 -26.20 1.70
C LEU A 290 -14.83 -27.44 2.48
N ASP A 291 -15.75 -28.38 2.67
CA ASP A 291 -15.55 -29.62 3.38
C ASP A 291 -14.54 -30.52 2.67
N GLN A 292 -14.66 -30.67 1.33
CA GLN A 292 -13.67 -31.39 0.52
C GLN A 292 -12.27 -30.79 0.65
N VAL A 293 -12.15 -29.45 0.59
CA VAL A 293 -10.84 -28.79 0.74
C VAL A 293 -10.25 -29.01 2.14
N ILE A 294 -11.08 -29.04 3.18
CA ILE A 294 -10.63 -29.39 4.54
C ILE A 294 -10.15 -30.85 4.60
N GLU A 295 -10.84 -31.77 3.94
CA GLU A 295 -10.40 -33.18 3.88
C GLU A 295 -9.07 -33.34 3.15
N GLU A 296 -8.85 -32.59 2.07
CA GLU A 296 -7.57 -32.56 1.34
C GLU A 296 -6.41 -32.03 2.20
N ILE A 297 -6.66 -31.02 3.05
CA ILE A 297 -5.65 -30.46 3.96
C ILE A 297 -5.43 -31.37 5.17
N GLY A 298 -6.52 -31.92 5.71
CA GLY A 298 -6.58 -32.65 6.97
C GLY A 298 -7.29 -31.85 8.06
N GLU A 299 -8.41 -32.40 8.55
CA GLU A 299 -9.25 -31.75 9.57
C GLU A 299 -8.51 -31.35 10.84
N ASN A 300 -7.57 -32.17 11.32
CA ASN A 300 -6.83 -31.89 12.54
C ASN A 300 -5.83 -30.71 12.41
N ILE A 301 -5.63 -30.22 11.18
CA ILE A 301 -4.68 -29.15 10.86
C ILE A 301 -5.43 -27.81 10.70
N VAL A 302 -6.67 -27.84 10.21
CA VAL A 302 -7.45 -26.63 9.95
C VAL A 302 -8.08 -26.13 11.24
N VAL A 303 -7.67 -24.95 11.69
CA VAL A 303 -8.18 -24.29 12.90
C VAL A 303 -9.38 -23.41 12.58
N GLN A 304 -9.34 -22.76 11.42
CA GLN A 304 -10.31 -21.75 11.03
C GLN A 304 -10.57 -21.77 9.52
N VAL A 305 -11.81 -21.48 9.13
CA VAL A 305 -12.20 -21.16 7.76
C VAL A 305 -12.74 -19.74 7.71
N VAL A 306 -12.18 -18.93 6.82
CA VAL A 306 -12.59 -17.54 6.56
C VAL A 306 -13.22 -17.46 5.17
N THR A 307 -14.47 -17.01 5.11
CA THR A 307 -15.21 -16.83 3.84
C THR A 307 -15.83 -15.43 3.79
N ASP A 308 -16.44 -15.08 2.67
CA ASP A 308 -17.34 -13.92 2.65
C ASP A 308 -18.56 -14.10 3.59
N ASN A 309 -19.32 -13.03 3.77
CA ASN A 309 -20.49 -12.97 4.66
C ASN A 309 -21.82 -13.01 3.89
N ALA A 310 -21.80 -13.40 2.62
CA ALA A 310 -23.04 -13.61 1.88
C ALA A 310 -23.85 -14.75 2.53
N SER A 311 -25.17 -14.70 2.37
CA SER A 311 -26.09 -15.62 3.06
C SER A 311 -25.77 -17.09 2.81
N ALA A 312 -25.35 -17.44 1.58
CA ALA A 312 -24.98 -18.80 1.21
C ALA A 312 -23.72 -19.29 1.95
N TYR A 313 -22.70 -18.44 2.09
CA TYR A 313 -21.48 -18.76 2.84
C TYR A 313 -21.72 -18.81 4.35
N LYS A 314 -22.57 -17.93 4.88
CA LYS A 314 -22.98 -18.00 6.29
C LYS A 314 -23.66 -19.32 6.61
N ALA A 315 -24.59 -19.77 5.75
CA ALA A 315 -25.26 -21.05 5.91
C ALA A 315 -24.25 -22.21 5.79
N ALA A 316 -23.39 -22.21 4.77
CA ALA A 316 -22.35 -23.22 4.58
C ALA A 316 -21.37 -23.30 5.76
N GLY A 317 -20.95 -22.15 6.29
CA GLY A 317 -20.06 -22.04 7.44
C GLY A 317 -20.68 -22.58 8.73
N ASN A 318 -21.98 -22.35 8.95
CA ASN A 318 -22.70 -22.95 10.07
C ASN A 318 -22.76 -24.49 9.95
N MET A 319 -23.10 -25.01 8.76
CA MET A 319 -23.10 -26.46 8.49
C MET A 319 -21.71 -27.07 8.73
N LEU A 320 -20.65 -26.32 8.39
CA LEU A 320 -19.28 -26.73 8.62
C LEU A 320 -18.93 -26.85 10.11
N MET A 321 -19.30 -25.85 10.92
CA MET A 321 -19.11 -25.90 12.38
C MET A 321 -20.01 -26.95 13.06
N GLU A 322 -21.15 -27.29 12.46
CA GLU A 322 -22.00 -28.38 12.94
C GLU A 322 -21.35 -29.74 12.72
N LYS A 323 -20.78 -29.99 11.52
CA LYS A 323 -20.05 -31.22 11.20
C LYS A 323 -18.72 -31.33 11.96
N ARG A 324 -17.94 -30.25 12.01
CA ARG A 324 -16.56 -30.24 12.52
C ARG A 324 -16.47 -29.40 13.79
N LYS A 325 -16.55 -30.05 14.95
CA LYS A 325 -16.60 -29.36 16.25
C LYS A 325 -15.30 -28.65 16.63
N ALA A 326 -14.16 -29.16 16.17
CA ALA A 326 -12.83 -28.61 16.50
C ALA A 326 -12.32 -27.60 15.46
N LEU A 327 -13.21 -26.77 14.92
CA LEU A 327 -12.92 -25.79 13.88
C LEU A 327 -13.82 -24.56 14.05
N TYR A 328 -13.30 -23.39 13.69
CA TYR A 328 -14.08 -22.16 13.60
C TYR A 328 -14.40 -21.79 12.16
N TRP A 329 -15.65 -21.40 11.89
CA TRP A 329 -15.96 -20.58 10.73
C TRP A 329 -16.06 -19.12 11.16
N THR A 330 -15.48 -18.21 10.38
CA THR A 330 -15.53 -16.78 10.62
C THR A 330 -15.77 -16.03 9.31
N PRO A 331 -16.66 -15.04 9.26
CA PRO A 331 -16.76 -14.19 8.08
C PRO A 331 -15.57 -13.25 7.96
N CYS A 332 -15.27 -12.84 6.73
CA CYS A 332 -14.16 -11.94 6.41
C CYS A 332 -14.35 -10.57 7.09
N ALA A 333 -13.36 -10.16 7.87
CA ALA A 333 -13.37 -8.90 8.59
C ALA A 333 -13.44 -7.68 7.67
N ALA A 334 -12.66 -7.69 6.59
CA ALA A 334 -12.66 -6.60 5.60
C ALA A 334 -14.06 -6.41 5.00
N HIS A 335 -14.69 -7.52 4.59
CA HIS A 335 -16.04 -7.48 4.04
C HIS A 335 -17.09 -7.03 5.09
N CYS A 336 -16.95 -7.45 6.35
CA CYS A 336 -17.86 -6.98 7.41
C CYS A 336 -17.74 -5.46 7.65
N ILE A 337 -16.52 -4.92 7.65
CA ILE A 337 -16.28 -3.47 7.80
C ILE A 337 -16.78 -2.71 6.57
N ASP A 338 -16.61 -3.26 5.37
CA ASP A 338 -17.19 -2.69 4.15
C ASP A 338 -18.72 -2.59 4.25
N LEU A 339 -19.39 -3.63 4.77
CA LEU A 339 -20.84 -3.59 5.00
C LEU A 339 -21.26 -2.58 6.09
N MET A 340 -20.42 -2.32 7.09
CA MET A 340 -20.65 -1.23 8.06
C MET A 340 -20.56 0.13 7.36
N LEU A 341 -19.49 0.33 6.57
CA LEU A 341 -19.27 1.56 5.80
C LEU A 341 -20.38 1.82 4.77
N GLU A 342 -20.88 0.77 4.11
CA GLU A 342 -21.99 0.85 3.18
C GLU A 342 -23.26 1.33 3.88
N LYS A 343 -23.66 0.69 4.99
CA LYS A 343 -24.83 1.12 5.78
C LYS A 343 -24.70 2.54 6.32
N ILE A 344 -23.52 2.90 6.79
CA ILE A 344 -23.22 4.28 7.23
C ILE A 344 -23.34 5.26 6.06
N GLY A 345 -22.94 4.85 4.86
CA GLY A 345 -23.09 5.62 3.62
C GLY A 345 -24.54 5.80 3.14
N GLU A 346 -25.45 4.90 3.53
CA GLU A 346 -26.89 5.01 3.22
C GLU A 346 -27.61 6.07 4.07
N LEU A 347 -27.01 6.48 5.19
CA LEU A 347 -27.58 7.51 6.06
C LEU A 347 -27.83 8.81 5.27
N PRO A 348 -28.95 9.52 5.49
CA PRO A 348 -29.32 10.71 4.71
C PRO A 348 -28.22 11.79 4.67
N GLN A 349 -27.49 11.95 5.78
CA GLN A 349 -26.37 12.89 5.93
C GLN A 349 -25.16 12.47 5.09
N GLN A 350 -25.00 11.18 4.78
CA GLN A 350 -23.82 10.65 4.08
C GLN A 350 -24.04 10.36 2.61
N LYS A 351 -25.25 9.89 2.25
CA LYS A 351 -25.65 9.58 0.87
C LYS A 351 -25.46 10.78 -0.08
N ASN A 352 -25.66 12.00 0.44
CA ASN A 352 -25.47 13.25 -0.31
C ASN A 352 -24.00 13.68 -0.42
N ALA A 353 -23.12 13.19 0.46
CA ALA A 353 -21.78 13.69 0.69
C ALA A 353 -20.65 12.86 0.03
N LEU A 354 -20.76 11.53 0.07
CA LEU A 354 -19.68 10.62 -0.36
C LEU A 354 -19.43 10.60 -1.88
N ILE A 355 -20.44 10.90 -2.68
CA ILE A 355 -20.35 10.82 -4.15
C ILE A 355 -19.41 11.90 -4.75
N LYS A 356 -19.04 12.98 -4.02
CA LYS A 356 -18.39 14.15 -4.68
C LYS A 356 -17.19 14.84 -4.01
N ALA A 357 -16.90 14.69 -2.73
CA ALA A 357 -16.50 15.93 -2.04
C ALA A 357 -15.11 16.09 -1.39
N LYS A 358 -14.40 15.09 -0.87
CA LYS A 358 -13.38 15.42 0.15
C LYS A 358 -12.12 16.18 -0.34
N ARG A 359 -11.59 15.87 -1.52
CA ARG A 359 -10.34 16.49 -2.02
C ARG A 359 -10.56 17.63 -2.99
N LEU A 360 -11.80 17.80 -3.43
CA LEU A 360 -12.14 18.70 -4.50
C LEU A 360 -12.80 19.98 -4.00
N LYS A 361 -13.09 20.14 -2.70
CA LYS A 361 -13.76 21.36 -2.19
C LYS A 361 -13.12 22.65 -2.67
N GLN A 362 -11.86 22.85 -2.32
CA GLN A 362 -11.16 24.09 -2.62
C GLN A 362 -10.93 24.23 -4.12
N GLY A 363 -10.59 23.13 -4.81
CA GLY A 363 -10.44 23.12 -6.27
C GLY A 363 -11.73 23.43 -7.04
N LEU A 364 -12.86 22.87 -6.61
CA LEU A 364 -14.18 23.08 -7.23
C LEU A 364 -14.69 24.49 -6.94
N GLN A 365 -14.56 24.98 -5.70
CA GLN A 365 -14.93 26.36 -5.39
C GLN A 365 -14.10 27.34 -6.22
N THR A 366 -12.76 27.15 -6.28
CA THR A 366 -11.89 27.98 -7.13
C THR A 366 -12.25 27.87 -8.61
N MET A 367 -12.57 26.66 -9.10
CA MET A 367 -13.03 26.45 -10.47
C MET A 367 -14.31 27.23 -10.76
N PHE A 368 -15.34 27.14 -9.91
CA PHE A 368 -16.62 27.85 -10.11
C PHE A 368 -16.52 29.37 -9.98
N ILE A 369 -15.44 29.87 -9.37
CA ILE A 369 -15.11 31.31 -9.27
C ILE A 369 -14.21 31.77 -10.44
N SER A 370 -13.62 30.86 -11.20
CA SER A 370 -12.60 31.20 -12.19
C SER A 370 -13.18 31.87 -13.45
N ASN A 371 -12.36 32.67 -14.12
CA ASN A 371 -12.72 33.30 -15.40
C ASN A 371 -12.94 32.24 -16.49
N GLU A 372 -12.20 31.14 -16.43
CA GLU A 372 -12.34 30.00 -17.35
C GLU A 372 -13.71 29.34 -17.22
N TRP A 373 -14.24 29.15 -16.00
CA TRP A 373 -15.59 28.65 -15.79
C TRP A 373 -16.64 29.63 -16.31
N SER A 374 -16.45 30.92 -16.00
CA SER A 374 -17.38 31.98 -16.40
C SER A 374 -17.48 32.14 -17.93
N ASN A 375 -16.41 31.81 -18.64
CA ASN A 375 -16.37 31.81 -20.09
C ASN A 375 -16.69 30.44 -20.73
N CYS A 376 -17.00 29.42 -19.92
CA CYS A 376 -17.26 28.08 -20.42
C CYS A 376 -18.74 27.89 -20.79
N ALA A 377 -19.00 27.04 -21.78
CA ALA A 377 -20.35 26.73 -22.23
C ALA A 377 -21.26 26.13 -21.14
N TRP A 378 -20.69 25.57 -20.07
CA TRP A 378 -21.43 24.94 -18.98
C TRP A 378 -21.98 25.92 -17.94
N GLU A 379 -21.47 27.15 -17.85
CA GLU A 379 -22.02 28.13 -16.90
C GLU A 379 -23.50 28.43 -17.17
N ASN A 380 -23.88 28.45 -18.46
CA ASN A 380 -25.23 28.76 -18.87
C ASN A 380 -26.15 27.53 -18.94
N LYS A 381 -25.58 26.32 -18.90
CA LYS A 381 -26.34 25.08 -18.92
C LYS A 381 -27.01 24.80 -17.57
N PRO A 382 -28.23 24.23 -17.57
CA PRO A 382 -28.96 23.94 -16.34
C PRO A 382 -28.19 23.01 -15.40
N GLU A 383 -27.45 22.04 -15.93
CA GLU A 383 -26.61 21.12 -15.16
C GLU A 383 -25.45 21.83 -14.46
N GLY A 384 -24.77 22.75 -15.15
CA GLY A 384 -23.66 23.52 -14.59
C GLY A 384 -24.12 24.49 -13.50
N LYS A 385 -25.28 25.14 -13.68
CA LYS A 385 -25.91 25.98 -12.65
C LYS A 385 -26.32 25.18 -11.42
N ALA A 386 -26.88 23.98 -11.62
CA ALA A 386 -27.27 23.11 -10.52
C ALA A 386 -26.05 22.66 -9.70
N ILE A 387 -24.95 22.26 -10.33
CA ILE A 387 -23.72 21.85 -9.63
C ILE A 387 -23.06 23.05 -8.93
N LYS A 388 -22.97 24.21 -9.58
CA LYS A 388 -22.46 25.46 -8.97
C LYS A 388 -23.25 25.79 -7.70
N LYS A 389 -24.58 25.72 -7.76
CA LYS A 389 -25.46 25.95 -6.60
C LYS A 389 -25.20 24.98 -5.45
N ILE A 390 -25.04 23.68 -5.75
CA ILE A 390 -24.73 22.67 -4.71
C ILE A 390 -23.36 22.94 -4.06
N VAL A 391 -22.35 23.29 -4.87
CA VAL A 391 -20.97 23.48 -4.38
C VAL A 391 -20.78 24.81 -3.64
N MET A 392 -21.45 25.87 -4.11
CA MET A 392 -21.26 27.23 -3.60
C MET A 392 -22.31 27.62 -2.56
N ASP A 393 -23.58 27.22 -2.77
CA ASP A 393 -24.72 27.82 -2.07
C ASP A 393 -25.42 26.85 -1.10
N ASP A 394 -25.22 25.54 -1.23
CA ASP A 394 -25.83 24.55 -0.33
C ASP A 394 -25.14 24.55 1.04
N ARG A 395 -25.88 25.04 2.05
CA ARG A 395 -25.43 25.16 3.43
C ARG A 395 -25.21 23.80 4.11
N ASN A 396 -25.85 22.74 3.64
CA ASN A 396 -25.80 21.41 4.23
C ASN A 396 -24.76 20.51 3.55
N PHE A 397 -24.42 20.78 2.29
CA PHE A 397 -23.52 19.93 1.51
C PHE A 397 -22.14 19.76 2.16
N TRP A 398 -21.41 20.85 2.42
CA TRP A 398 -20.06 20.74 2.99
C TRP A 398 -20.02 20.23 4.44
N PRO A 399 -20.93 20.65 5.35
CA PRO A 399 -21.03 20.04 6.67
C PRO A 399 -21.28 18.53 6.62
N SER A 400 -22.18 18.08 5.74
CA SER A 400 -22.47 16.66 5.52
C SER A 400 -21.22 15.88 5.08
N VAL A 401 -20.39 16.48 4.21
CA VAL A 401 -19.11 15.91 3.78
C VAL A 401 -18.13 15.76 4.93
N VAL A 402 -17.98 16.81 5.74
CA VAL A 402 -17.11 16.77 6.93
C VAL A 402 -17.61 15.72 7.92
N TYR A 403 -18.93 15.61 8.11
CA TYR A 403 -19.55 14.59 8.94
C TYR A 403 -19.24 13.17 8.45
N SER A 404 -19.45 12.86 7.16
CA SER A 404 -19.11 11.55 6.57
C SER A 404 -17.63 11.21 6.78
N ILE A 405 -16.75 12.20 6.63
CA ILE A 405 -15.32 12.03 6.83
C ILE A 405 -14.98 11.68 8.28
N LYS A 406 -15.54 12.44 9.22
CA LYS A 406 -15.30 12.30 10.65
C LYS A 406 -15.74 10.92 11.15
N THR A 407 -16.81 10.40 10.57
CA THR A 407 -17.44 9.14 10.98
C THR A 407 -16.87 7.92 10.27
N THR A 408 -16.54 8.00 8.98
CA THR A 408 -16.03 6.85 8.21
C THR A 408 -14.51 6.66 8.33
N LYS A 409 -13.73 7.73 8.57
CA LYS A 409 -12.26 7.65 8.59
C LYS A 409 -11.72 6.65 9.65
N PRO A 410 -12.27 6.58 10.87
CA PRO A 410 -11.83 5.57 11.84
C PRO A 410 -12.06 4.14 11.34
N LEU A 411 -13.23 3.82 10.76
CA LEU A 411 -13.51 2.50 10.20
C LEU A 411 -12.62 2.16 8.99
N VAL A 412 -12.31 3.14 8.12
CA VAL A 412 -11.34 2.95 7.02
C VAL A 412 -9.94 2.64 7.56
N HIS A 413 -9.59 3.14 8.75
CA HIS A 413 -8.33 2.76 9.39
C HIS A 413 -8.35 1.30 9.83
N VAL A 414 -9.45 0.82 10.44
CA VAL A 414 -9.61 -0.59 10.80
C VAL A 414 -9.59 -1.48 9.56
N LEU A 415 -10.28 -1.08 8.49
CA LEU A 415 -10.25 -1.78 7.20
C LEU A 415 -8.81 -1.96 6.71
N ARG A 416 -7.97 -0.93 6.82
CA ARG A 416 -6.57 -1.00 6.43
C ARG A 416 -5.72 -1.92 7.32
N ILE A 417 -6.09 -2.10 8.59
CA ILE A 417 -5.43 -3.05 9.49
C ILE A 417 -5.74 -4.47 9.05
N VAL A 418 -7.02 -4.77 8.79
CA VAL A 418 -7.44 -6.14 8.39
C VAL A 418 -7.02 -6.52 6.98
N ASP A 419 -6.89 -5.52 6.10
CA ASP A 419 -6.44 -5.72 4.71
C ASP A 419 -4.89 -5.68 4.59
N GLY A 420 -4.19 -5.46 5.71
CA GLY A 420 -2.74 -5.37 5.79
C GLY A 420 -2.00 -6.72 5.67
N GLU A 421 -0.67 -6.61 5.71
CA GLU A 421 0.25 -7.76 5.73
C GLU A 421 0.56 -8.25 7.15
N THR A 422 0.27 -7.43 8.16
CA THR A 422 0.48 -7.77 9.57
C THR A 422 -0.64 -8.66 10.10
N PRO A 423 -0.36 -9.57 11.07
CA PRO A 423 -1.39 -10.40 11.70
C PRO A 423 -2.49 -9.55 12.34
N ALA A 424 -3.67 -9.49 11.73
CA ALA A 424 -4.72 -8.55 12.12
C ALA A 424 -5.60 -9.04 13.29
N MET A 425 -5.79 -10.36 13.44
CA MET A 425 -6.75 -10.95 14.39
C MET A 425 -6.58 -10.41 15.82
N GLY A 426 -5.34 -10.25 16.28
CA GLY A 426 -5.06 -9.75 17.63
C GLY A 426 -5.19 -8.24 17.82
N PHE A 427 -5.52 -7.49 16.77
CA PHE A 427 -5.69 -6.02 16.80
C PHE A 427 -7.11 -5.58 16.48
N ILE A 428 -7.93 -6.43 15.84
CA ILE A 428 -9.28 -6.05 15.38
C ILE A 428 -10.16 -5.59 16.52
N TYR A 429 -10.13 -6.29 17.66
CA TYR A 429 -10.96 -5.97 18.83
C TYR A 429 -10.70 -4.54 19.32
N ASP A 430 -9.43 -4.24 19.63
CA ASP A 430 -8.99 -2.90 20.07
C ASP A 430 -9.26 -1.83 19.01
N ALA A 431 -8.94 -2.12 17.75
CA ALA A 431 -9.09 -1.16 16.66
C ALA A 431 -10.55 -0.76 16.43
N MET A 432 -11.50 -1.68 16.65
CA MET A 432 -12.93 -1.38 16.56
C MET A 432 -13.40 -0.51 17.72
N ASP A 433 -12.94 -0.79 18.93
CA ASP A 433 -13.25 0.03 20.11
C ASP A 433 -12.68 1.45 19.95
N GLU A 434 -11.40 1.56 19.58
CA GLU A 434 -10.76 2.83 19.27
C GLU A 434 -11.47 3.57 18.14
N ALA A 435 -11.99 2.86 17.14
CA ALA A 435 -12.77 3.47 16.07
C ALA A 435 -14.07 4.09 16.60
N LYS A 436 -14.81 3.41 17.48
CA LYS A 436 -16.02 3.96 18.13
C LYS A 436 -15.70 5.20 18.95
N GLU A 437 -14.67 5.15 19.80
CA GLU A 437 -14.24 6.30 20.59
C GLU A 437 -13.85 7.50 19.72
N ARG A 438 -13.07 7.26 18.65
CA ARG A 438 -12.66 8.32 17.74
C ARG A 438 -13.85 8.93 17.00
N ILE A 439 -14.89 8.16 16.70
CA ILE A 439 -16.14 8.68 16.12
C ILE A 439 -16.83 9.61 17.13
N ALA A 440 -16.98 9.20 18.39
CA ALA A 440 -17.58 10.03 19.44
C ALA A 440 -16.80 11.34 19.64
N LYS A 441 -15.48 11.25 19.81
CA LYS A 441 -14.58 12.41 19.94
C LYS A 441 -14.65 13.34 18.72
N ASN A 442 -14.77 12.80 17.49
CA ASN A 442 -14.89 13.63 16.28
C ASN A 442 -16.21 14.42 16.21
N LEU A 443 -17.22 13.98 16.95
CA LEU A 443 -18.56 14.56 17.06
C LEU A 443 -18.78 15.19 18.44
N ASP A 444 -17.69 15.65 19.06
CA ASP A 444 -17.68 16.42 20.30
C ASP A 444 -18.38 15.70 21.47
N ASP A 445 -18.32 14.36 21.47
CA ASP A 445 -18.95 13.46 22.43
C ASP A 445 -20.49 13.64 22.56
N ASP A 446 -21.13 14.26 21.56
CA ASP A 446 -22.58 14.36 21.47
C ASP A 446 -23.20 13.02 21.04
N VAL A 447 -23.77 12.31 22.01
CA VAL A 447 -24.44 11.02 21.82
C VAL A 447 -25.48 11.06 20.71
N SER A 448 -26.24 12.16 20.58
CA SER A 448 -27.29 12.24 19.56
C SER A 448 -26.73 12.24 18.13
N SER A 449 -25.48 12.68 17.96
CA SER A 449 -24.79 12.76 16.68
C SER A 449 -24.11 11.46 16.25
N TYR A 450 -23.71 10.57 17.16
CA TYR A 450 -23.01 9.31 16.78
C TYR A 450 -23.76 8.02 17.12
N LYS A 451 -24.83 8.08 17.92
CA LYS A 451 -25.54 6.88 18.37
C LYS A 451 -26.01 5.98 17.23
N GLU A 452 -26.63 6.55 16.19
CA GLU A 452 -27.08 5.76 15.03
C GLU A 452 -25.91 5.04 14.33
N ILE A 453 -24.72 5.65 14.32
CA ILE A 453 -23.51 5.05 13.72
C ILE A 453 -22.99 3.93 14.61
N TRP A 454 -22.96 4.13 15.93
CA TRP A 454 -22.61 3.07 16.88
C TRP A 454 -23.58 1.90 16.80
N ASP A 455 -24.89 2.16 16.71
CA ASP A 455 -25.91 1.11 16.56
C ASP A 455 -25.68 0.27 15.28
N ILE A 456 -25.26 0.91 14.17
CA ILE A 456 -24.89 0.19 12.93
C ILE A 456 -23.62 -0.66 13.14
N ILE A 457 -22.60 -0.10 13.80
CA ILE A 457 -21.34 -0.79 14.09
C ILE A 457 -21.62 -2.00 14.99
N ASP A 458 -22.33 -1.81 16.09
CA ASP A 458 -22.61 -2.83 17.11
C ASP A 458 -23.46 -3.96 16.52
N ALA A 459 -24.52 -3.62 15.76
CA ALA A 459 -25.33 -4.62 15.06
C ALA A 459 -24.52 -5.48 14.07
N LYS A 460 -23.43 -4.95 13.50
CA LYS A 460 -22.53 -5.71 12.60
C LYS A 460 -21.44 -6.44 13.36
N TRP A 461 -20.91 -5.83 14.41
CA TRP A 461 -19.92 -6.42 15.30
C TRP A 461 -20.49 -7.66 15.97
N ASP A 462 -21.59 -7.53 16.71
CA ASP A 462 -22.14 -8.60 17.56
C ASP A 462 -22.70 -9.78 16.74
N HIS A 463 -23.26 -9.51 15.56
CA HIS A 463 -23.97 -10.53 14.79
C HIS A 463 -23.17 -11.13 13.64
N GLN A 464 -22.12 -10.44 13.19
CA GLN A 464 -21.41 -10.79 11.96
C GLN A 464 -19.91 -10.94 12.22
N LEU A 465 -19.24 -9.91 12.74
CA LEU A 465 -17.78 -9.89 12.81
C LEU A 465 -17.21 -10.56 14.06
N HIS A 466 -17.68 -10.20 15.26
CA HIS A 466 -17.12 -10.65 16.52
C HIS A 466 -17.27 -12.16 16.71
N ARG A 467 -16.18 -12.79 17.13
CA ARG A 467 -16.06 -14.24 17.39
C ARG A 467 -15.06 -14.44 18.50
N ASP A 468 -15.16 -15.58 19.18
CA ASP A 468 -14.25 -16.00 20.25
C ASP A 468 -12.77 -15.89 19.84
N LEU A 469 -12.46 -16.15 18.57
CA LEU A 469 -11.10 -16.02 18.02
C LEU A 469 -10.57 -14.57 18.03
N HIS A 470 -11.41 -13.57 17.83
CA HIS A 470 -10.99 -12.16 17.85
C HIS A 470 -10.69 -11.72 19.29
N ALA A 471 -11.56 -12.09 20.24
CA ALA A 471 -11.35 -11.88 21.68
C ALA A 471 -10.08 -12.59 22.18
N SER A 472 -9.90 -13.86 21.80
CA SER A 472 -8.69 -14.64 22.10
C SER A 472 -7.44 -14.00 21.51
N GLY A 473 -7.53 -13.54 20.26
CA GLY A 473 -6.44 -12.85 19.58
C GLY A 473 -6.00 -11.60 20.33
N TYR A 474 -6.95 -10.80 20.83
CA TYR A 474 -6.65 -9.63 21.65
C TYR A 474 -6.00 -10.03 22.98
N PHE A 475 -6.56 -11.01 23.68
CA PHE A 475 -6.03 -11.49 24.96
C PHE A 475 -4.57 -11.97 24.84
N LEU A 476 -4.26 -12.71 23.77
CA LEU A 476 -2.95 -13.29 23.52
C LEU A 476 -1.94 -12.29 22.94
N ASN A 477 -2.35 -11.05 22.66
CA ASN A 477 -1.46 -10.05 22.09
C ASN A 477 -0.63 -9.37 23.20
N PRO A 478 0.70 -9.55 23.23
CA PRO A 478 1.61 -8.88 24.18
C PRO A 478 1.41 -7.38 24.33
N GLN A 479 1.10 -6.70 23.22
CA GLN A 479 1.00 -5.25 23.21
C GLN A 479 -0.18 -4.75 24.05
N PHE A 480 -1.26 -5.54 24.11
CA PHE A 480 -2.44 -5.21 24.90
C PHE A 480 -2.43 -5.91 26.26
N ARG A 481 -1.93 -7.15 26.35
CA ARG A 481 -1.96 -7.91 27.61
C ARG A 481 -1.19 -7.23 28.75
N TRP A 482 -0.12 -6.52 28.41
CA TRP A 482 0.73 -5.83 29.37
C TRP A 482 0.67 -4.29 29.26
N SER A 483 -0.33 -3.75 28.56
CA SER A 483 -0.56 -2.31 28.54
C SER A 483 -1.32 -1.85 29.79
N ASN A 484 -1.07 -0.61 30.21
CA ASN A 484 -1.84 0.04 31.27
C ASN A 484 -3.31 0.25 30.87
N ASP A 485 -3.58 0.32 29.56
CA ASP A 485 -4.90 0.51 28.97
C ASP A 485 -5.54 -0.83 28.54
N SER A 486 -5.10 -1.95 29.13
CA SER A 486 -5.63 -3.28 28.81
C SER A 486 -7.12 -3.39 29.16
N SER A 487 -7.93 -3.84 28.20
CA SER A 487 -9.35 -4.06 28.44
C SER A 487 -9.56 -5.29 29.32
N ASN A 488 -10.31 -5.10 30.42
CA ASN A 488 -10.73 -6.16 31.33
C ASN A 488 -12.16 -6.64 31.05
N HIS A 489 -12.67 -6.39 29.83
CA HIS A 489 -14.04 -6.75 29.50
C HIS A 489 -14.23 -8.28 29.61
N PRO A 490 -15.26 -8.78 30.33
CA PRO A 490 -15.40 -10.22 30.58
C PRO A 490 -15.52 -11.08 29.32
N GLU A 491 -15.96 -10.50 28.20
CA GLU A 491 -16.06 -11.22 26.93
C GLU A 491 -14.69 -11.66 26.39
N ILE A 492 -13.62 -10.94 26.70
CA ILE A 492 -12.27 -11.24 26.23
C ILE A 492 -11.82 -12.59 26.82
N THR A 493 -11.92 -12.71 28.13
CA THR A 493 -11.60 -13.93 28.86
C THR A 493 -12.55 -15.08 28.48
N ARG A 494 -13.85 -14.82 28.33
CA ARG A 494 -14.82 -15.83 27.86
C ARG A 494 -14.48 -16.33 26.46
N GLY A 495 -14.11 -15.44 25.55
CA GLY A 495 -13.70 -15.78 24.19
C GLY A 495 -12.47 -16.68 24.19
N LEU A 496 -11.47 -16.40 25.03
CA LEU A 496 -10.31 -17.28 25.22
C LEU A 496 -10.72 -18.70 25.63
N PHE A 497 -11.50 -18.83 26.69
CA PHE A 497 -11.94 -20.13 27.18
C PHE A 497 -12.80 -20.89 26.17
N ALA A 498 -13.69 -20.19 25.45
CA ALA A 498 -14.48 -20.79 24.37
C ALA A 498 -13.61 -21.27 23.20
N CYS A 499 -12.55 -20.53 22.85
CA CYS A 499 -11.55 -20.99 21.88
C CYS A 499 -10.79 -22.21 22.37
N MET A 500 -10.37 -22.23 23.63
CA MET A 500 -9.69 -23.38 24.20
C MET A 500 -10.60 -24.61 24.21
N GLU A 501 -11.85 -24.48 24.69
CA GLU A 501 -12.80 -25.60 24.76
C GLU A 501 -13.06 -26.20 23.38
N ARG A 502 -13.13 -25.34 22.36
CA ARG A 502 -13.36 -25.78 20.99
C ARG A 502 -12.13 -26.43 20.34
N LEU A 503 -10.92 -25.90 20.57
CA LEU A 503 -9.71 -26.28 19.82
C LEU A 503 -8.79 -27.26 20.56
N VAL A 504 -8.79 -27.25 21.89
CA VAL A 504 -7.92 -28.09 22.72
C VAL A 504 -8.62 -29.43 22.96
N LYS A 505 -8.07 -30.50 22.35
CA LYS A 505 -8.61 -31.86 22.48
C LYS A 505 -8.09 -32.63 23.72
N ASN A 506 -7.16 -32.05 24.48
CA ASN A 506 -6.46 -32.74 25.57
C ASN A 506 -6.73 -32.07 26.92
N ASP A 507 -7.52 -32.74 27.76
CA ASP A 507 -7.89 -32.27 29.10
C ASP A 507 -6.69 -31.96 30.00
N VAL A 508 -5.56 -32.66 29.81
CA VAL A 508 -4.31 -32.46 30.58
C VAL A 508 -3.61 -31.14 30.20
N MET A 509 -3.82 -30.64 28.98
CA MET A 509 -3.33 -29.32 28.58
C MET A 509 -4.26 -28.21 29.04
N TYR A 510 -5.56 -28.50 29.15
CA TYR A 510 -6.57 -27.59 29.68
C TYR A 510 -6.30 -27.25 31.15
N SER A 511 -6.01 -28.27 31.97
CA SER A 511 -5.74 -28.10 33.41
C SER A 511 -4.46 -27.32 33.73
N LYS A 512 -3.50 -27.24 32.80
CA LYS A 512 -2.24 -26.48 32.98
C LYS A 512 -2.38 -24.98 32.73
N ILE A 513 -3.53 -24.53 32.22
CA ILE A 513 -3.79 -23.13 31.86
C ILE A 513 -4.68 -22.45 32.93
N GLU A 514 -5.38 -23.23 33.77
CA GLU A 514 -6.14 -22.72 34.91
C GLU A 514 -5.29 -22.48 36.17
N GLU A 515 -4.07 -23.03 36.24
CA GLU A 515 -3.03 -22.71 37.25
C GLU A 515 -2.21 -21.48 36.83
#